data_AF-A0A355IC28-F1
#
_entry.id   AF-A0A355IC28-F1
#
_cell.length_a   1.000
_cell.length_b   1.000
_cell.length_c   1.000
_cell.angle_alpha   90.00
_cell.angle_beta   90.00
_cell.angle_gamma   90.00
#
_symmetry.space_group_name_H-M   'P 1'
#
loop_
_entity.id
_entity.type
_entity.pdbx_description
1 polymer ?
#
loop_
_entity_poly.entity_id
_entity_poly.type
_entity_poly.pdbx_seq_one_letter_code
_entity_poly.pdbx_strand_id
1 'polypeptide(L)'
;MLPSNAQHWELCRQESEDTALARIVLASRNKGKIRELHELLAESGIAAEVLSLADFPELPEIEEDGATFQENAMKKATIVTAATGLITLADDSGLEVDVLGGQPGVMSARFAGLHGNDRANNAL
;
A
#
# COMPACT_ATOMS: atom_id res chain seq x y z
N MET A 1 -27.80 -34.69 0.15
CA MET A 1 -27.72 -34.00 -1.16
C MET A 1 -27.69 -32.51 -0.84
N LEU A 2 -26.49 -31.93 -0.73
CA LEU A 2 -26.33 -30.52 -0.39
C LEU A 2 -26.60 -29.68 -1.64
N PRO A 3 -27.38 -28.58 -1.55
CA PRO A 3 -27.61 -27.72 -2.69
C PRO A 3 -26.28 -27.05 -3.11
N SER A 4 -26.09 -26.88 -4.41
CA SER A 4 -24.89 -26.28 -4.98
C SER A 4 -24.71 -24.83 -4.51
N ASN A 5 -23.52 -24.50 -4.00
CA ASN A 5 -23.06 -23.15 -3.60
C ASN A 5 -23.20 -22.06 -4.67
N ALA A 6 -23.73 -22.36 -5.86
CA ALA A 6 -23.92 -21.41 -6.94
C ALA A 6 -24.99 -20.35 -6.62
N GLN A 7 -26.02 -20.70 -5.86
CA GLN A 7 -27.16 -19.80 -5.63
C GLN A 7 -26.90 -18.74 -4.55
N HIS A 8 -25.85 -18.91 -3.71
CA HIS A 8 -25.56 -17.98 -2.62
C HIS A 8 -24.81 -16.73 -3.10
N TRP A 9 -23.96 -16.85 -4.14
CA TRP A 9 -23.23 -15.72 -4.70
C TRP A 9 -24.08 -14.83 -5.61
N GLU A 10 -25.17 -15.36 -6.15
CA GLU A 10 -26.03 -14.69 -7.13
C GLU A 10 -27.00 -13.71 -6.45
N LEU A 11 -27.39 -14.00 -5.20
CA LEU A 11 -28.23 -13.12 -4.37
C LEU A 11 -27.47 -11.89 -3.85
N CYS A 12 -26.19 -12.02 -3.47
CA CYS A 12 -25.34 -10.86 -3.14
C CYS A 12 -25.12 -9.91 -4.33
N ARG A 13 -25.27 -10.40 -5.57
CA ARG A 13 -25.05 -9.59 -6.78
C ARG A 13 -26.21 -8.67 -7.12
N GLN A 14 -27.39 -8.91 -6.55
CA GLN A 14 -28.62 -8.21 -6.92
C GLN A 14 -29.00 -7.07 -5.97
N GLU A 15 -28.28 -6.86 -4.86
CA GLU A 15 -28.58 -5.77 -3.90
C GLU A 15 -27.76 -4.48 -4.10
N SER A 16 -26.79 -4.43 -5.02
CA SER A 16 -25.91 -3.25 -5.15
C SER A 16 -26.14 -2.42 -6.43
N GLU A 17 -27.39 -2.03 -6.71
CA GLU A 17 -27.67 -1.00 -7.74
C GLU A 17 -27.50 0.45 -7.21
N ASP A 18 -26.97 0.59 -5.99
CA ASP A 18 -26.43 1.84 -5.45
C ASP A 18 -24.97 1.59 -5.05
N THR A 19 -24.11 1.32 -6.04
CA THR A 19 -22.72 0.90 -5.77
C THR A 19 -21.90 2.11 -5.35
N ALA A 20 -21.84 2.39 -4.04
CA ALA A 20 -20.79 3.26 -3.52
C ALA A 20 -19.44 2.68 -3.95
N LEU A 21 -18.67 3.46 -4.72
CA LEU A 21 -17.33 3.10 -5.16
C LEU A 21 -16.51 2.61 -3.97
N ALA A 22 -15.89 1.43 -4.08
CA ALA A 22 -15.04 0.90 -3.03
C ALA A 22 -13.89 1.88 -2.77
N ARG A 23 -13.63 2.23 -1.51
CA ARG A 23 -12.55 3.15 -1.13
C ARG A 23 -11.39 2.33 -0.59
N ILE A 24 -10.22 2.49 -1.20
CA ILE A 24 -8.99 1.78 -0.83
C ILE A 24 -7.94 2.82 -0.49
N VAL A 25 -7.23 2.64 0.62
CA VAL A 25 -6.11 3.49 0.99
C VAL A 25 -4.80 2.81 0.56
N LEU A 26 -3.94 3.53 -0.15
CA LEU A 26 -2.53 3.18 -0.28
C LEU A 26 -1.76 3.90 0.83
N ALA A 27 -1.16 3.14 1.74
CA ALA A 27 -0.36 3.66 2.86
C ALA A 27 1.02 4.21 2.39
N SER A 28 0.99 5.16 1.46
CA SER A 28 2.17 5.80 0.88
C SER A 28 1.88 7.27 0.55
N ARG A 29 2.92 8.11 0.58
CA ARG A 29 2.92 9.47 0.03
C ARG A 29 3.60 9.54 -1.35
N ASN A 30 4.11 8.43 -1.86
CA ASN A 30 4.82 8.37 -3.13
C ASN A 30 3.82 8.45 -4.29
N LYS A 31 3.84 9.57 -5.02
CA LYS A 31 2.96 9.83 -6.17
C LYS A 31 3.10 8.80 -7.29
N GLY A 32 4.28 8.21 -7.47
CA GLY A 32 4.52 7.15 -8.44
C GLY A 32 3.71 5.89 -8.11
N LYS A 33 3.82 5.41 -6.86
CA LYS A 33 3.07 4.24 -6.38
C LYS A 33 1.55 4.45 -6.45
N ILE A 34 1.08 5.66 -6.11
CA ILE A 34 -0.34 6.01 -6.19
C ILE A 34 -0.84 5.90 -7.64
N ARG A 35 -0.08 6.48 -8.59
CA ARG A 35 -0.41 6.40 -10.02
C ARG A 35 -0.42 4.95 -10.51
N GLU A 36 0.60 4.17 -10.18
CA GLU A 36 0.70 2.76 -10.57
C GLU A 36 -0.48 1.93 -10.04
N LEU A 37 -0.89 2.14 -8.78
CA LEU A 37 -2.06 1.43 -8.24
C LEU A 37 -3.36 1.81 -8.98
N HIS A 38 -3.55 3.10 -9.29
CA HIS A 38 -4.71 3.52 -10.09
C HIS A 38 -4.74 2.84 -11.46
N GLU A 39 -3.61 2.79 -12.15
CA GLU A 39 -3.48 2.14 -13.47
C GLU A 39 -3.79 0.64 -13.35
N LEU A 40 -3.22 -0.07 -12.37
CA LEU A 40 -3.46 -1.50 -12.14
C LEU A 40 -4.93 -1.82 -11.86
N LEU A 41 -5.61 -1.00 -11.07
CA LEU A 41 -7.03 -1.19 -10.77
C LEU A 41 -7.90 -0.96 -12.01
N ALA A 42 -7.60 0.08 -12.79
CA ALA A 42 -8.29 0.36 -14.04
C ALA A 42 -8.12 -0.77 -15.06
N GLU A 43 -6.89 -1.27 -15.24
CA GLU A 43 -6.59 -2.40 -16.13
C GLU A 43 -7.26 -3.71 -15.67
N SER A 44 -7.42 -3.88 -14.36
CA SER A 44 -8.11 -5.03 -13.77
C SER A 44 -9.64 -4.92 -13.83
N GLY A 45 -10.20 -3.79 -14.31
CA GLY A 45 -11.64 -3.54 -14.33
C GLY A 45 -12.25 -3.34 -12.93
N ILE A 46 -11.43 -3.00 -11.93
CA ILE A 46 -11.88 -2.77 -10.55
C ILE A 46 -12.16 -1.28 -10.38
N ALA A 47 -13.44 -0.94 -10.17
CA ALA A 47 -13.85 0.41 -9.83
C ALA A 47 -13.62 0.68 -8.34
N ALA A 48 -12.60 1.48 -8.02
CA ALA A 48 -12.31 1.92 -6.66
C ALA A 48 -11.78 3.36 -6.63
N GLU A 49 -12.11 4.11 -5.57
CA GLU A 49 -11.46 5.36 -5.21
C GLU A 49 -10.17 5.02 -4.44
N VAL A 50 -9.02 5.44 -4.96
CA VAL A 50 -7.73 5.28 -4.26
C VAL A 50 -7.44 6.55 -3.48
N LEU A 51 -7.29 6.39 -2.17
CA LEU A 51 -6.81 7.41 -1.25
C LEU A 51 -5.36 7.13 -0.90
N SER A 52 -4.66 8.14 -0.41
CA SER A 52 -3.26 8.07 0.00
C SER A 52 -3.08 8.64 1.40
N LEU A 53 -1.87 8.55 1.95
CA LEU A 53 -1.56 9.23 3.22
C LEU A 53 -1.64 10.77 3.12
N ALA A 54 -1.64 11.34 1.90
CA ALA A 54 -1.84 12.77 1.71
C ALA A 54 -3.27 13.22 2.04
N ASP A 55 -4.24 12.30 1.96
CA ASP A 55 -5.66 12.56 2.22
C ASP A 55 -6.01 12.51 3.72
N PHE A 56 -5.06 12.11 4.56
CA PHE A 56 -5.18 12.03 6.02
C PHE A 56 -4.02 12.79 6.69
N PRO A 57 -4.00 14.14 6.61
CA PRO A 57 -2.91 14.97 7.15
C PRO A 57 -2.74 14.86 8.67
N GLU A 58 -3.76 14.41 9.39
CA GLU A 58 -3.76 14.18 10.82
C GLU A 58 -3.04 12.90 11.25
N LEU A 59 -2.80 11.95 10.32
CA LEU A 59 -2.06 10.74 10.63
C LEU A 59 -0.58 11.08 10.86
N PRO A 60 0.01 10.65 11.99
CA PRO A 60 1.43 10.83 12.22
C PRO A 60 2.25 10.06 11.19
N GLU A 61 3.51 10.44 11.05
CA GLU A 61 4.47 9.66 10.27
C GLU A 61 4.60 8.25 10.87
N ILE A 62 4.53 7.24 10.00
CA ILE A 62 4.63 5.84 10.40
C ILE A 62 6.10 5.47 10.40
N GLU A 63 6.65 5.16 11.57
CA GLU A 63 8.03 4.72 11.71
C GLU A 63 8.23 3.33 11.08
N GLU A 64 9.20 3.22 10.17
CA GLU A 64 9.57 1.99 9.46
C GLU A 64 10.81 1.36 10.12
N ASP A 65 10.63 0.77 11.29
CA ASP A 65 11.66 0.15 12.14
C ASP A 65 11.76 -1.38 11.98
N GLY A 66 11.01 -1.97 11.05
CA GLY A 66 11.06 -3.39 10.74
C GLY A 66 12.42 -3.80 10.18
N ALA A 67 12.79 -5.05 10.43
CA ALA A 67 14.01 -5.65 9.88
C ALA A 67 13.84 -6.06 8.41
N THR A 68 12.60 -6.18 7.94
CA THR A 68 12.25 -6.62 6.59
C THR A 68 11.21 -5.69 5.92
N PHE A 69 11.19 -5.69 4.59
CA PHE A 69 10.17 -4.97 3.81
C PHE A 69 8.74 -5.43 4.18
N GLN A 70 8.55 -6.73 4.40
CA GLN A 70 7.26 -7.29 4.77
C GLN A 70 6.74 -6.75 6.12
N GLU A 71 7.61 -6.64 7.13
CA GLU A 71 7.25 -6.08 8.44
C GLU A 71 6.83 -4.63 8.33
N ASN A 72 7.58 -3.82 7.58
CA ASN A 72 7.26 -2.41 7.34
C ASN A 72 5.93 -2.25 6.58
N ALA A 73 5.71 -3.03 5.52
CA ALA A 73 4.46 -3.01 4.77
C ALA A 73 3.27 -3.41 5.66
N MET A 74 3.39 -4.49 6.43
CA MET A 74 2.33 -4.93 7.35
C MET A 74 2.03 -3.89 8.43
N LYS A 75 3.07 -3.28 9.02
CA LYS A 75 2.94 -2.21 10.02
C LYS A 75 2.18 -1.02 9.45
N LYS A 76 2.56 -0.54 8.25
CA LYS A 76 1.87 0.54 7.53
C LYS A 76 0.40 0.22 7.29
N ALA A 77 0.09 -0.94 6.72
CA ALA A 77 -1.28 -1.34 6.43
C ALA A 77 -2.14 -1.42 7.70
N THR A 78 -1.61 -2.01 8.76
CA THR A 78 -2.32 -2.21 10.03
C THR A 78 -2.65 -0.88 10.71
N ILE A 79 -1.69 0.02 10.81
CA ILE A 79 -1.87 1.33 11.46
C ILE A 79 -2.91 2.17 10.72
N VAL A 80 -2.79 2.24 9.38
CA VAL A 80 -3.70 3.04 8.57
C VAL A 80 -5.10 2.44 8.54
N THR A 81 -5.23 1.11 8.47
CA THR A 81 -6.53 0.44 8.61
C THR A 81 -7.19 0.76 9.95
N ALA A 82 -6.42 0.67 11.05
CA ALA A 82 -6.93 0.97 12.39
C ALA A 82 -7.36 2.43 12.55
N ALA A 83 -6.66 3.37 11.91
CA ALA A 83 -6.96 4.78 12.01
C ALA A 83 -8.11 5.25 11.10
N THR A 84 -8.25 4.65 9.92
CA THR A 84 -9.23 5.09 8.90
C THR A 84 -10.48 4.23 8.83
N GLY A 85 -10.39 2.96 9.28
CA GLY A 85 -11.43 1.95 9.09
C GLY A 85 -11.58 1.46 7.64
N LEU A 86 -10.66 1.86 6.74
CA LEU A 86 -10.71 1.52 5.32
C LEU A 86 -9.77 0.37 4.97
N ILE A 87 -10.11 -0.37 3.91
CA ILE A 87 -9.22 -1.37 3.32
C ILE A 87 -7.94 -0.66 2.89
N THR A 88 -6.82 -1.13 3.41
CA THR A 88 -5.53 -0.51 3.17
C THR A 88 -4.56 -1.48 2.50
N LEU A 89 -3.94 -1.02 1.42
CA LEU A 89 -2.75 -1.63 0.81
C LEU A 89 -1.51 -0.86 1.27
N ALA A 90 -0.43 -1.59 1.51
CA ALA A 90 0.86 -1.00 1.80
C ALA A 90 1.94 -1.73 1.02
N ASP A 91 2.97 -0.99 0.64
CA ASP A 91 4.13 -1.50 -0.07
C ASP A 91 5.40 -0.92 0.57
N ASP A 92 6.44 -1.75 0.67
CA ASP A 92 7.76 -1.36 1.15
C ASP A 92 8.82 -1.86 0.17
N SER A 93 9.68 -0.94 -0.27
CA SER A 93 10.57 -1.16 -1.40
C SER A 93 11.93 -0.56 -1.12
N GLY A 94 12.98 -1.20 -1.63
CA GLY A 94 14.35 -0.72 -1.53
C GLY A 94 15.26 -1.34 -2.58
N LEU A 95 16.53 -0.95 -2.54
CA LEU A 95 17.62 -1.51 -3.33
C LEU A 95 18.38 -2.52 -2.48
N GLU A 96 18.57 -3.72 -3.00
CA GLU A 96 19.46 -4.72 -2.42
C GLU A 96 20.63 -4.94 -3.39
N VAL A 97 21.87 -4.86 -2.89
CA VAL A 97 23.08 -5.06 -3.68
C VAL A 97 23.87 -6.26 -3.17
N ASP A 98 24.00 -7.30 -3.99
CA ASP A 98 24.62 -8.58 -3.62
C ASP A 98 26.03 -8.41 -3.03
N VAL A 99 26.90 -7.61 -3.67
CA VAL A 99 28.28 -7.40 -3.21
C VAL A 99 28.36 -6.64 -1.89
N LEU A 100 27.28 -5.94 -1.51
CA LEU A 100 27.13 -5.25 -0.23
C LEU A 100 26.33 -6.08 0.79
N GLY A 101 26.12 -7.38 0.52
CA GLY A 101 25.36 -8.26 1.40
C GLY A 101 23.88 -7.86 1.50
N GLY A 102 23.30 -7.32 0.43
CA GLY A 102 21.90 -6.88 0.37
C GLY A 102 21.67 -5.45 0.85
N GLN A 103 22.71 -4.71 1.26
CA GLN A 103 22.56 -3.29 1.58
C GLN A 103 22.30 -2.44 0.31
N PRO A 104 21.57 -1.32 0.40
CA PRO A 104 20.99 -0.72 1.63
C PRO A 104 19.73 -1.41 2.19
N GLY A 105 19.03 -2.23 1.42
CA GLY A 105 17.83 -2.95 1.85
C GLY A 105 16.73 -2.02 2.37
N VAL A 106 16.13 -2.34 3.52
CA VAL A 106 15.12 -1.52 4.19
C VAL A 106 15.56 -0.09 4.52
N MET A 107 16.87 0.20 4.50
CA MET A 107 17.41 1.54 4.75
C MET A 107 17.54 2.39 3.48
N SER A 108 17.08 1.91 2.33
CA SER A 108 17.27 2.55 1.01
C SER A 108 16.91 4.04 0.99
N ALA A 109 15.75 4.41 1.55
CA ALA A 109 15.29 5.80 1.55
C ALA A 109 16.14 6.73 2.44
N ARG A 110 16.97 6.18 3.33
CA ARG A 110 17.76 6.89 4.34
C ARG A 110 19.22 6.39 4.39
N PHE A 111 19.74 5.88 3.28
CA PHE A 111 21.07 5.26 3.25
C PHE A 111 22.18 6.28 3.58
N ALA A 112 22.04 7.52 3.11
CA ALA A 112 22.91 8.64 3.44
C ALA A 112 22.52 9.36 4.75
N GLY A 113 21.72 8.73 5.61
CA GLY A 113 21.34 9.22 6.93
C GLY A 113 20.05 10.05 6.98
N LEU A 114 19.82 10.95 6.02
CA LEU A 114 18.57 11.72 5.94
C LEU A 114 17.57 11.04 5.00
N HIS A 115 16.35 10.81 5.49
CA HIS A 115 15.26 10.23 4.71
C HIS A 115 14.89 11.11 3.51
N GLY A 116 14.69 10.49 2.34
CA GLY A 116 14.22 11.15 1.12
C GLY A 116 15.26 12.02 0.40
N ASN A 117 16.54 11.98 0.82
CA ASN A 117 17.61 12.69 0.12
C ASN A 117 18.24 11.80 -0.96
N ASP A 118 17.48 11.57 -2.04
CA ASP A 118 17.89 10.68 -3.14
C ASP A 118 19.25 11.06 -3.74
N ARG A 119 19.55 12.36 -3.84
CA ARG A 119 20.84 12.83 -4.35
C ARG A 119 22.00 12.40 -3.46
N ALA A 120 21.83 12.45 -2.14
CA ALA A 120 22.85 11.99 -1.20
C ALA A 120 22.96 10.45 -1.22
N ASN A 121 21.82 9.74 -1.27
CA ASN A 121 21.78 8.29 -1.36
C ASN A 121 22.53 7.78 -2.61
N ASN A 122 22.39 8.47 -3.75
CA ASN A 122 23.02 8.12 -5.02
C ASN A 122 24.47 8.62 -5.17
N ALA A 123 25.03 9.30 -4.17
CA ALA A 123 26.39 9.84 -4.18
C ALA A 123 27.37 9.07 -3.27
N LEU A 124 26.90 7.98 -2.64
CA LEU A 124 27.69 7.04 -1.85
C LEU A 124 28.37 5.99 -2.74
#